data_AF-A0A6I6S4I2-F1
#
_entry.id   AF-A0A6I6S4I2-F1
#
_cell.length_a   1.000
_cell.length_b   1.000
_cell.length_c   1.000
_cell.angle_alpha   90.00
_cell.angle_beta   90.00
_cell.angle_gamma   90.00
#
_symmetry.space_group_name_H-M   'P 1'
#
loop_
_entity.id
_entity.type
_entity.pdbx_description
1 polymer ?
#
loop_
_entity_poly.entity_id
_entity_poly.type
_entity_poly.pdbx_seq_one_letter_code
_entity_poly.pdbx_strand_id
1 'polypeptide(L)'
;MIEVSKDFALELVPDEDSLGGMRPILEGEEAVLGYEPQEGFLDRCWVLHSVTVRGERVRWDDVLAHAGKRLEDWQHTPSFRVFEGLDLPEDLEKPELGEIDRDSLARLVGVLARHSPDGLRTECCWTQAAIEDIGRPIPARRGRLDAALGHHDACAWPHRTTGSQFPAHWWPLEGSWFVLTDWDLSATEVFGPPALIADLLADDGLDAVRHPSIAEVQGNPAQWRERAN
;
A
#
# COMPACT_ATOMS: atom_id res chain seq x y z
N MET A 1 19.77 -7.46 -29.58
CA MET A 1 18.39 -6.95 -29.57
C MET A 1 17.57 -8.05 -28.93
N ILE A 2 17.40 -7.96 -27.61
CA ILE A 2 16.68 -8.97 -26.84
C ILE A 2 15.21 -8.55 -26.93
N GLU A 3 14.37 -9.39 -27.54
CA GLU A 3 12.91 -9.26 -27.43
C GLU A 3 12.55 -9.32 -25.94
N VAL A 4 12.16 -8.19 -25.39
CA VAL A 4 11.49 -8.15 -24.10
C VAL A 4 10.12 -8.79 -24.35
N SER A 5 9.94 -10.01 -23.87
CA SER A 5 8.66 -10.72 -23.97
C SER A 5 7.52 -9.82 -23.48
N LYS A 6 6.45 -9.73 -24.28
CA LYS A 6 5.20 -9.01 -23.96
C LYS A 6 4.44 -9.61 -22.77
N ASP A 7 4.87 -10.74 -22.22
CA ASP A 7 4.09 -11.57 -21.28
C ASP A 7 4.08 -11.13 -19.80
N PHE A 8 4.52 -9.89 -19.50
CA PHE A 8 4.63 -9.39 -18.11
C PHE A 8 3.95 -8.04 -17.86
N ALA A 9 3.18 -7.52 -18.82
CA ALA A 9 2.49 -6.25 -18.62
C ALA A 9 1.14 -6.46 -17.92
N LEU A 10 0.81 -5.58 -16.98
CA LEU A 10 -0.56 -5.46 -16.49
C LEU A 10 -1.44 -4.88 -17.61
N GLU A 11 -2.49 -5.60 -17.98
CA GLU A 11 -3.37 -5.25 -19.09
C GLU A 11 -4.56 -4.45 -18.58
N LEU A 12 -4.90 -3.34 -19.27
CA LEU A 12 -6.10 -2.55 -18.95
C LEU A 12 -7.36 -3.41 -19.17
N VAL A 13 -8.22 -3.41 -18.17
CA VAL A 13 -9.52 -4.09 -18.21
C VAL A 13 -10.59 -3.08 -18.65
N PRO A 14 -11.58 -3.48 -19.48
CA PRO A 14 -12.70 -2.61 -19.85
C PRO A 14 -13.49 -2.10 -18.63
N ASP A 15 -14.08 -0.92 -18.77
CA ASP A 15 -14.85 -0.27 -17.70
C ASP A 15 -16.13 -1.07 -17.35
N GLU A 16 -16.63 -1.90 -18.26
CA GLU A 16 -17.80 -2.75 -18.05
C GLU A 16 -17.50 -4.02 -17.23
N ASP A 17 -16.23 -4.35 -17.02
CA ASP A 17 -15.84 -5.53 -16.26
C ASP A 17 -16.17 -5.33 -14.77
N SER A 18 -16.94 -6.23 -14.19
CA SER A 18 -17.32 -6.16 -12.77
C SER A 18 -16.16 -6.26 -11.77
N LEU A 19 -14.98 -6.69 -12.21
CA LEU A 19 -13.81 -7.01 -11.37
C LEU A 19 -14.15 -8.04 -10.28
N GLY A 20 -14.95 -9.04 -10.61
CA GLY A 20 -15.45 -10.02 -9.65
C GLY A 20 -16.46 -9.44 -8.66
N GLY A 21 -17.12 -8.33 -9.02
CA GLY A 21 -18.04 -7.58 -8.16
C GLY A 21 -17.41 -6.41 -7.41
N MET A 22 -16.09 -6.23 -7.49
CA MET A 22 -15.38 -5.15 -6.80
C MET A 22 -15.60 -3.77 -7.42
N ARG A 23 -15.87 -3.67 -8.72
CA ARG A 23 -16.02 -2.37 -9.39
C ARG A 23 -17.03 -1.44 -8.72
N PRO A 24 -18.30 -1.84 -8.49
CA PRO A 24 -19.28 -0.95 -7.83
C PRO A 24 -18.91 -0.59 -6.40
N ILE A 25 -18.07 -1.37 -5.73
CA ILE A 25 -17.58 -1.08 -4.37
C ILE A 25 -16.50 0.00 -4.45
N LEU A 26 -15.52 -0.19 -5.33
CA LEU A 26 -14.40 0.74 -5.52
C LEU A 26 -14.85 2.09 -6.07
N GLU A 27 -15.88 2.12 -6.93
CA GLU A 27 -16.44 3.33 -7.52
C GLU A 27 -17.53 3.99 -6.66
N GLY A 28 -17.81 3.45 -5.47
CA GLY A 28 -18.78 4.01 -4.53
C GLY A 28 -18.27 5.31 -3.89
N GLU A 29 -19.21 6.17 -3.46
CA GLU A 29 -18.88 7.47 -2.83
C GLU A 29 -18.02 7.33 -1.57
N GLU A 30 -18.16 6.21 -0.85
CA GLU A 30 -17.38 5.93 0.37
C GLU A 30 -15.95 5.44 0.10
N ALA A 31 -15.64 5.07 -1.14
CA ALA A 31 -14.34 4.52 -1.56
C ALA A 31 -13.48 5.51 -2.36
N VAL A 32 -13.81 6.80 -2.33
CA VAL A 32 -13.07 7.84 -3.07
C VAL A 32 -11.59 7.86 -2.68
N LEU A 33 -11.32 7.69 -1.39
CA LEU A 33 -9.99 7.59 -0.76
C LEU A 33 -9.54 6.11 -0.64
N GLY A 34 -10.04 5.26 -1.52
CA GLY A 34 -9.81 3.82 -1.47
C GLY A 34 -10.79 3.06 -0.60
N TYR A 35 -10.84 1.75 -0.83
CA TYR A 35 -11.73 0.81 -0.17
C TYR A 35 -10.96 -0.04 0.84
N GLU A 36 -11.39 0.01 2.10
CA GLU A 36 -10.92 -0.87 3.18
C GLU A 36 -11.91 -2.03 3.40
N PRO A 37 -11.52 -3.29 3.16
CA PRO A 37 -12.36 -4.44 3.46
C PRO A 37 -12.70 -4.53 4.95
N GLN A 38 -13.99 -4.58 5.28
CA GLN A 38 -14.47 -4.72 6.67
C GLN A 38 -14.70 -6.18 7.08
N GLU A 39 -14.83 -7.07 6.11
CA GLU A 39 -15.09 -8.49 6.30
C GLU A 39 -14.28 -9.32 5.27
N GLY A 40 -14.24 -10.63 5.46
CA GLY A 40 -13.60 -11.56 4.51
C GLY A 40 -12.13 -11.87 4.79
N PHE A 41 -11.43 -11.03 5.56
CA PHE A 41 -10.06 -11.26 5.99
C PHE A 41 -9.96 -11.42 7.51
N LEU A 42 -9.11 -12.34 7.95
CA LEU A 42 -8.99 -12.70 9.36
C LEU A 42 -7.99 -11.83 10.12
N ASP A 43 -7.05 -11.23 9.39
CA ASP A 43 -5.98 -10.44 9.97
C ASP A 43 -5.49 -9.37 8.98
N ARG A 44 -4.77 -8.37 9.50
CA ARG A 44 -4.18 -7.27 8.73
C ARG A 44 -2.95 -6.66 9.40
N CYS A 45 -2.11 -5.99 8.61
CA CYS A 45 -1.04 -5.12 9.09
C CYS A 45 -0.76 -3.99 8.10
N TRP A 46 -0.09 -2.95 8.58
CA TRP A 46 0.47 -1.89 7.74
C TRP A 46 1.91 -2.20 7.39
N VAL A 47 2.30 -1.99 6.14
CA VAL A 47 3.69 -1.89 5.68
C VAL A 47 3.98 -0.40 5.49
N LEU A 48 4.74 0.19 6.39
CA LEU A 48 5.07 1.61 6.38
C LEU A 48 5.99 1.91 5.19
N HIS A 49 5.71 3.00 4.47
CA HIS A 49 6.55 3.43 3.36
C HIS A 49 7.89 3.93 3.89
N SER A 50 8.93 3.74 3.09
CA SER A 50 10.29 4.00 3.52
C SER A 50 10.55 5.46 3.87
N VAL A 51 11.29 5.65 4.96
CA VAL A 51 11.94 6.91 5.31
C VAL A 51 13.44 6.74 5.17
N THR A 52 14.13 7.80 4.78
CA THR A 52 15.60 7.81 4.74
C THR A 52 16.15 8.94 5.59
N VAL A 53 17.31 8.73 6.20
CA VAL A 53 18.09 9.79 6.84
C VAL A 53 19.46 9.79 6.18
N ARG A 54 19.82 10.89 5.52
CA ARG A 54 21.06 10.99 4.70
C ARG A 54 21.13 9.93 3.60
N GLY A 55 19.99 9.58 3.01
CA GLY A 55 19.89 8.58 1.94
C GLY A 55 19.95 7.12 2.41
N GLU A 56 20.14 6.86 3.70
CA GLU A 56 20.08 5.51 4.26
C GLU A 56 18.69 5.23 4.80
N ARG A 57 18.11 4.09 4.46
CA ARG A 57 16.81 3.67 4.97
C ARG A 57 16.87 3.48 6.49
N VAL A 58 15.88 4.03 7.19
CA VAL A 58 15.70 3.85 8.64
C VAL A 58 14.29 3.35 8.96
N ARG A 59 14.07 2.90 10.20
CA ARG A 59 12.74 2.50 10.69
C ARG A 59 11.95 3.73 11.18
N TRP A 60 10.63 3.69 11.06
CA TRP A 60 9.76 4.74 11.58
C TRP A 60 9.92 4.92 13.09
N ASP A 61 10.09 3.82 13.84
CA ASP A 61 10.29 3.88 15.28
C ASP A 61 11.57 4.65 15.65
N ASP A 62 12.65 4.53 14.87
CA ASP A 62 13.88 5.29 15.11
C ASP A 62 13.67 6.80 14.86
N VAL A 63 12.92 7.14 13.81
CA VAL A 63 12.60 8.52 13.47
C VAL A 63 11.67 9.15 14.51
N LEU A 64 10.63 8.43 14.93
CA LEU A 64 9.68 8.92 15.93
C LEU A 64 10.31 9.03 17.31
N ALA A 65 11.23 8.11 17.67
CA ALA A 65 11.96 8.18 18.92
C ALA A 65 12.82 9.45 19.04
N HIS A 66 13.34 9.98 17.93
CA HIS A 66 14.02 11.27 17.91
C HIS A 66 13.13 12.42 18.42
N ALA A 67 11.84 12.39 18.07
CA ALA A 67 10.84 13.35 18.52
C ALA A 67 10.19 12.98 19.88
N GLY A 68 10.69 11.94 20.56
CA GLY A 68 10.10 11.43 21.79
C GLY A 68 8.70 10.83 21.59
N LYS A 69 8.36 10.41 20.37
CA LYS A 69 7.08 9.77 20.01
C LYS A 69 7.28 8.29 19.72
N ARG A 70 6.17 7.54 19.73
CA ARG A 70 6.12 6.12 19.37
C ARG A 70 4.88 5.91 18.52
N LEU A 71 4.97 5.16 17.43
CA LEU A 71 3.84 5.03 16.50
C LEU A 71 2.56 4.52 17.17
N GLU A 72 2.67 3.67 18.19
CA GLU A 72 1.53 3.19 18.99
C GLU A 72 0.72 4.31 19.68
N ASP A 73 1.32 5.48 19.90
CA ASP A 73 0.66 6.65 20.48
C ASP A 73 -0.05 7.50 19.40
N TRP A 74 0.16 7.22 18.12
CA TRP A 74 -0.54 7.89 17.02
C TRP A 74 -1.98 7.35 16.92
N GLN A 75 -2.98 8.23 17.01
CA GLN A 75 -4.39 7.82 17.10
C GLN A 75 -5.14 7.84 15.76
N HIS A 76 -4.42 7.86 14.64
CA HIS A 76 -4.97 7.87 13.28
C HIS A 76 -4.20 6.87 12.40
N THR A 77 -4.62 6.68 11.17
CA THR A 77 -3.88 5.91 10.15
C THR A 77 -2.48 6.48 9.89
N PRO A 78 -1.52 5.68 9.43
CA PRO A 78 -0.19 6.16 9.05
C PRO A 78 -0.28 6.96 7.73
N SER A 79 -0.57 8.25 7.86
CA SER A 79 -0.68 9.20 6.73
C SER A 79 0.41 10.26 6.78
N PHE A 80 0.38 11.18 5.82
CA PHE A 80 1.28 12.35 5.77
C PHE A 80 1.34 13.16 7.09
N ARG A 81 0.29 13.06 7.92
CA ARG A 81 0.15 13.79 9.19
C ARG A 81 1.03 13.27 10.32
N VAL A 82 1.52 12.03 10.26
CA VAL A 82 2.30 11.42 11.35
C VAL A 82 3.51 12.29 11.72
N PHE A 83 4.18 12.84 10.70
CA PHE A 83 5.40 13.62 10.87
C PHE A 83 5.17 15.14 10.94
N GLU A 84 3.92 15.60 11.05
CA GLU A 84 3.62 17.03 11.13
C GLU A 84 3.93 17.59 12.52
N GLY A 85 4.64 18.72 12.56
CA GLY A 85 4.95 19.45 13.80
C GLY A 85 5.95 18.76 14.74
N LEU A 86 6.56 17.65 14.32
CA LEU A 86 7.61 16.97 15.07
C LEU A 86 8.98 17.59 14.81
N ASP A 87 9.83 17.60 15.84
CA ASP A 87 11.27 17.87 15.70
C ASP A 87 11.93 16.60 15.15
N LEU A 88 12.30 16.62 13.87
CA LEU A 88 12.78 15.46 13.12
C LEU A 88 14.22 15.70 12.66
N PRO A 89 15.00 14.64 12.36
CA PRO A 89 16.35 14.79 11.82
C PRO A 89 16.37 15.70 10.59
N GLU A 90 17.36 16.60 10.50
CA GLU A 90 17.46 17.62 9.43
C GLU A 90 17.52 17.00 8.02
N ASP A 91 18.16 15.84 7.90
CA ASP A 91 18.34 15.10 6.63
C ASP A 91 17.28 13.99 6.42
N LEU A 92 16.12 14.09 7.08
CA LEU A 92 15.03 13.13 6.91
C LEU A 92 14.31 13.36 5.58
N GLU A 93 14.31 12.34 4.74
CA GLU A 93 13.36 12.22 3.62
C GLU A 93 12.13 11.46 4.11
N LYS A 94 10.99 12.16 4.11
CA LYS A 94 9.70 11.60 4.49
C LYS A 94 9.23 10.55 3.46
N PRO A 95 8.30 9.66 3.84
CA PRO A 95 7.80 8.66 2.91
C PRO A 95 7.07 9.29 1.73
N GLU A 96 7.20 8.66 0.57
CA GLU A 96 6.35 8.97 -0.58
C GLU A 96 4.88 8.64 -0.24
N LEU A 97 3.97 9.54 -0.61
CA LEU A 97 2.55 9.37 -0.31
C LEU A 97 1.89 8.52 -1.39
N GLY A 98 1.05 7.59 -0.96
CA GLY A 98 0.32 6.68 -1.85
C GLY A 98 1.16 5.61 -2.54
N GLU A 99 2.50 5.68 -2.47
CA GLU A 99 3.37 4.78 -3.23
C GLU A 99 4.40 4.09 -2.33
N ILE A 100 4.35 2.77 -2.31
CA ILE A 100 5.37 1.92 -1.69
C ILE A 100 6.65 1.94 -2.55
N ASP A 101 7.81 2.06 -1.93
CA ASP A 101 9.07 2.01 -2.68
C ASP A 101 9.33 0.62 -3.28
N ARG A 102 10.17 0.60 -4.32
CA ARG A 102 10.47 -0.61 -5.10
C ARG A 102 11.03 -1.78 -4.29
N ASP A 103 11.89 -1.52 -3.30
CA ASP A 103 12.54 -2.59 -2.53
C ASP A 103 11.57 -3.21 -1.52
N SER A 104 10.74 -2.38 -0.88
CA SER A 104 9.63 -2.83 -0.04
C SER A 104 8.59 -3.58 -0.88
N LEU A 105 8.27 -3.09 -2.07
CA LEU A 105 7.36 -3.76 -3.00
C LEU A 105 7.87 -5.14 -3.38
N ALA A 106 9.17 -5.29 -3.67
CA ALA A 106 9.78 -6.58 -4.01
C ALA A 106 9.65 -7.60 -2.87
N ARG A 107 9.83 -7.15 -1.62
CA ARG A 107 9.66 -7.99 -0.43
C ARG A 107 8.20 -8.35 -0.19
N LEU A 108 7.30 -7.36 -0.26
CA LEU A 108 5.85 -7.57 -0.14
C LEU A 108 5.37 -8.60 -1.16
N VAL A 109 5.71 -8.43 -2.45
CA VAL A 109 5.40 -9.38 -3.52
C VAL A 109 5.94 -10.78 -3.21
N GLY A 110 7.17 -10.87 -2.70
CA GLY A 110 7.78 -12.14 -2.29
C GLY A 110 7.03 -12.84 -1.16
N VAL A 111 6.48 -12.09 -0.19
CA VAL A 111 5.64 -12.62 0.89
C VAL A 111 4.27 -13.02 0.36
N LEU A 112 3.56 -12.14 -0.35
CA LEU A 112 2.26 -12.41 -0.95
C LEU A 112 2.30 -13.68 -1.82
N ALA A 113 3.36 -13.85 -2.62
CA ALA A 113 3.55 -15.04 -3.45
C ALA A 113 3.58 -16.34 -2.63
N ARG A 114 4.24 -16.38 -1.46
CA ARG A 114 4.28 -17.61 -0.63
C ARG A 114 2.91 -18.02 -0.11
N HIS A 115 2.00 -17.06 0.01
CA HIS A 115 0.63 -17.25 0.50
C HIS A 115 -0.41 -17.27 -0.62
N SER A 116 0.04 -17.28 -1.89
CA SER A 116 -0.83 -17.36 -3.06
C SER A 116 -0.72 -18.74 -3.73
N PRO A 117 -1.81 -19.29 -4.29
CA PRO A 117 -1.83 -20.66 -4.81
C PRO A 117 -0.81 -20.92 -5.93
N ASP A 118 -0.57 -19.94 -6.81
CA ASP A 118 0.35 -20.05 -7.94
C ASP A 118 1.62 -19.21 -7.76
N GLY A 119 1.94 -18.84 -6.50
CA GLY A 119 3.13 -18.07 -6.21
C GLY A 119 3.15 -16.72 -6.94
N LEU A 120 4.30 -16.41 -7.52
CA LEU A 120 4.51 -15.26 -8.40
C LEU A 120 3.65 -15.28 -9.68
N ARG A 121 3.08 -16.43 -10.05
CA ARG A 121 2.22 -16.59 -11.23
C ARG A 121 0.73 -16.46 -10.92
N THR A 122 0.38 -16.13 -9.68
CA THR A 122 -1.00 -15.79 -9.29
C THR A 122 -1.51 -14.60 -10.08
N GLU A 123 -2.69 -14.76 -10.68
CA GLU A 123 -3.39 -13.70 -11.40
C GLU A 123 -4.06 -12.74 -10.42
N CYS A 124 -3.87 -11.45 -10.63
CA CYS A 124 -4.35 -10.39 -9.77
C CYS A 124 -5.14 -9.33 -10.55
N CYS A 125 -6.04 -8.65 -9.84
CA CYS A 125 -6.61 -7.37 -10.25
C CYS A 125 -5.84 -6.24 -9.57
N TRP A 126 -5.81 -5.08 -10.23
CA TRP A 126 -5.10 -3.89 -9.78
C TRP A 126 -5.93 -2.66 -10.14
N THR A 127 -6.17 -1.75 -9.22
CA THR A 127 -6.99 -0.55 -9.46
C THR A 127 -6.37 0.69 -8.82
N GLN A 128 -6.58 1.83 -9.46
CA GLN A 128 -6.22 3.13 -8.89
C GLN A 128 -7.20 3.56 -7.79
N ALA A 129 -6.83 4.54 -6.98
CA ALA A 129 -7.79 5.18 -6.09
C ALA A 129 -8.71 6.12 -6.89
N ALA A 130 -9.99 6.21 -6.54
CA ALA A 130 -10.94 7.02 -7.32
C ALA A 130 -10.62 8.51 -7.29
N ILE A 131 -9.95 8.99 -6.24
CA ILE A 131 -9.51 10.38 -6.10
C ILE A 131 -8.57 10.84 -7.23
N GLU A 132 -7.88 9.92 -7.90
CA GLU A 132 -6.99 10.27 -9.03
C GLU A 132 -7.74 10.82 -10.25
N ASP A 133 -8.99 10.39 -10.47
CA ASP A 133 -9.81 10.84 -11.61
C ASP A 133 -11.31 10.80 -11.27
N ILE A 134 -11.72 11.66 -10.33
CA ILE A 134 -13.09 11.72 -9.82
C ILE A 134 -14.11 11.91 -10.97
N GLY A 135 -15.12 11.04 -10.98
CA GLY A 135 -16.20 11.09 -11.97
C GLY A 135 -15.90 10.33 -13.26
N ARG A 136 -14.78 9.62 -13.34
CA ARG A 136 -14.49 8.61 -14.37
C ARG A 136 -14.44 7.21 -13.78
N PRO A 137 -14.69 6.15 -14.59
CA PRO A 137 -14.44 4.79 -14.16
C PRO A 137 -12.99 4.62 -13.70
N ILE A 138 -12.80 3.86 -12.62
CA ILE A 138 -11.47 3.64 -12.07
C ILE A 138 -10.66 2.77 -13.04
N PRO A 139 -9.47 3.21 -13.48
CA PRO A 139 -8.60 2.39 -14.30
C PRO A 139 -8.25 1.09 -13.56
N ALA A 140 -8.62 -0.03 -14.16
CA ALA A 140 -8.36 -1.36 -13.63
C ALA A 140 -7.44 -2.14 -14.55
N ARG A 141 -6.63 -3.02 -13.97
CA ARG A 141 -5.75 -3.92 -14.72
C ARG A 141 -5.86 -5.34 -14.21
N ARG A 142 -5.57 -6.28 -15.10
CA ARG A 142 -5.33 -7.68 -14.75
C ARG A 142 -3.94 -8.09 -15.16
N GLY A 143 -3.39 -8.98 -14.37
CA GLY A 143 -2.13 -9.61 -14.66
C GLY A 143 -1.51 -10.15 -13.40
N ARG A 144 -0.36 -10.73 -13.60
CA ARG A 144 0.29 -11.60 -12.65
C ARG A 144 0.96 -10.83 -11.53
N LEU A 145 1.11 -11.45 -10.38
CA LEU A 145 1.81 -10.86 -9.25
C LEU A 145 3.26 -10.45 -9.59
N ASP A 146 3.99 -11.21 -10.41
CA ASP A 146 5.35 -10.83 -10.84
C ASP A 146 5.45 -9.63 -11.79
N ALA A 147 4.32 -9.11 -12.28
CA ALA A 147 4.29 -7.88 -13.06
C ALA A 147 4.40 -6.62 -12.18
N ALA A 148 4.25 -6.75 -10.85
CA ALA A 148 4.21 -5.63 -9.90
C ALA A 148 5.40 -4.67 -10.05
N LEU A 149 6.63 -5.23 -10.02
CA LEU A 149 7.85 -4.42 -10.07
C LEU A 149 8.02 -3.71 -11.42
N GLY A 150 7.70 -4.40 -12.51
CA GLY A 150 7.73 -3.82 -13.85
C GLY A 150 6.70 -2.68 -13.99
N HIS A 151 5.54 -2.81 -13.34
CA HIS A 151 4.52 -1.78 -13.34
C HIS A 151 4.89 -0.58 -12.45
N HIS A 152 5.46 -0.82 -11.27
CA HIS A 152 6.02 0.23 -10.43
C HIS A 152 7.10 1.03 -11.16
N ASP A 153 8.04 0.35 -11.82
CA ASP A 153 9.09 1.00 -12.62
C ASP A 153 8.51 1.83 -13.78
N ALA A 154 7.34 1.44 -14.30
CA ALA A 154 6.62 2.19 -15.33
C ALA A 154 5.88 3.44 -14.79
N CYS A 155 5.54 3.49 -13.50
CA CYS A 155 4.93 4.65 -12.83
C CYS A 155 5.97 5.66 -12.30
N ALA A 156 7.16 5.17 -11.94
CA ALA A 156 8.20 5.97 -11.30
C ALA A 156 8.97 6.92 -12.26
N TRP A 157 9.30 8.11 -11.78
CA TRP A 157 10.19 9.05 -12.48
C TRP A 157 11.65 8.55 -12.43
N PRO A 158 12.51 8.80 -13.46
CA PRO A 158 12.28 9.49 -14.73
C PRO A 158 11.79 8.57 -15.86
N HIS A 159 11.57 7.29 -15.58
CA HIS A 159 11.23 6.27 -16.58
C HIS A 159 9.72 6.09 -16.77
N ARG A 160 8.92 7.02 -16.24
CA ARG A 160 7.47 7.00 -16.27
C ARG A 160 6.96 6.83 -17.71
N THR A 161 6.21 5.75 -17.93
CA THR A 161 5.49 5.45 -19.17
C THR A 161 3.97 5.39 -18.96
N THR A 162 3.51 5.40 -17.71
CA THR A 162 2.10 5.50 -17.33
C THR A 162 1.80 6.88 -16.74
N GLY A 163 0.59 7.41 -16.94
CA GLY A 163 0.21 8.73 -16.40
C GLY A 163 -0.08 8.74 -14.89
N SER A 164 -0.39 7.58 -14.32
CA SER A 164 -0.89 7.39 -12.95
C SER A 164 0.19 6.92 -11.98
N GLN A 165 -0.11 7.00 -10.68
CA GLN A 165 0.69 6.34 -9.64
C GLN A 165 0.59 4.82 -9.72
N PHE A 166 1.39 4.13 -8.92
CA PHE A 166 1.23 2.68 -8.71
C PHE A 166 -0.17 2.38 -8.13
N PRO A 167 -0.85 1.28 -8.55
CA PRO A 167 -2.21 0.97 -8.13
C PRO A 167 -2.42 0.98 -6.61
N ALA A 168 -3.48 1.66 -6.19
CA ALA A 168 -3.91 1.77 -4.81
C ALA A 168 -4.48 0.46 -4.24
N HIS A 169 -5.21 -0.31 -5.05
CA HIS A 169 -5.76 -1.61 -4.63
C HIS A 169 -5.28 -2.72 -5.53
N TRP A 170 -5.03 -3.88 -4.92
CA TRP A 170 -4.66 -5.07 -5.66
C TRP A 170 -4.93 -6.32 -4.85
N TRP A 171 -5.39 -7.36 -5.55
CA TRP A 171 -5.84 -8.61 -4.94
C TRP A 171 -5.75 -9.76 -5.95
N PRO A 172 -5.53 -11.00 -5.49
CA PRO A 172 -5.55 -12.18 -6.35
C PRO A 172 -7.00 -12.49 -6.74
N LEU A 173 -7.21 -13.05 -7.94
CA LEU A 173 -8.57 -13.36 -8.43
C LEU A 173 -9.34 -14.33 -7.54
N GLU A 174 -8.65 -15.13 -6.73
CA GLU A 174 -9.30 -16.06 -5.78
C GLU A 174 -9.64 -15.42 -4.42
N GLY A 175 -9.06 -14.27 -4.09
CA GLY A 175 -9.41 -13.47 -2.91
C GLY A 175 -8.73 -13.82 -1.59
N SER A 176 -7.57 -14.47 -1.57
CA SER A 176 -6.87 -14.86 -0.33
C SER A 176 -6.27 -13.69 0.46
N TRP A 177 -5.97 -12.57 -0.21
CA TRP A 177 -5.44 -11.37 0.40
C TRP A 177 -5.92 -10.13 -0.36
N PHE A 178 -5.79 -8.97 0.26
CA PHE A 178 -6.08 -7.68 -0.36
C PHE A 178 -5.04 -6.67 0.09
N VAL A 179 -4.63 -5.80 -0.81
CA VAL A 179 -3.69 -4.72 -0.50
C VAL A 179 -4.35 -3.39 -0.82
N LEU A 180 -4.15 -2.44 0.09
CA LEU A 180 -4.69 -1.09 0.04
C LEU A 180 -3.58 -0.09 0.35
N THR A 181 -3.43 0.92 -0.49
CA THR A 181 -2.86 2.22 -0.14
C THR A 181 -3.83 3.29 -0.62
N ASP A 182 -3.57 4.54 -0.25
CA ASP A 182 -4.35 5.68 -0.72
C ASP A 182 -3.45 6.91 -0.84
N TRP A 183 -3.91 7.90 -1.60
CA TRP A 183 -3.16 9.08 -2.01
C TRP A 183 -2.48 9.83 -0.88
N ASP A 184 -3.09 9.88 0.31
CA ASP A 184 -2.57 10.60 1.47
C ASP A 184 -1.89 9.69 2.51
N LEU A 185 -1.88 8.38 2.28
CA LEU A 185 -1.27 7.41 3.17
C LEU A 185 0.23 7.34 2.96
N SER A 186 0.93 7.12 4.06
CA SER A 186 2.37 6.86 4.10
C SER A 186 2.66 5.41 4.42
N ALA A 187 1.70 4.53 4.17
CA ALA A 187 1.77 3.11 4.42
C ALA A 187 0.78 2.35 3.52
N THR A 188 1.09 1.09 3.26
CA THR A 188 0.27 0.13 2.51
C THR A 188 -0.31 -0.88 3.50
N GLU A 189 -1.63 -0.96 3.62
CA GLU A 189 -2.30 -1.98 4.43
C GLU A 189 -2.48 -3.29 3.65
N VAL A 190 -2.22 -4.40 4.33
CA VAL A 190 -2.35 -5.74 3.78
C VAL A 190 -3.30 -6.54 4.64
N PHE A 191 -4.29 -7.15 4.01
CA PHE A 191 -5.33 -8.00 4.60
C PHE A 191 -5.12 -9.43 4.13
N GLY A 192 -5.33 -10.41 5.01
CA GLY A 192 -5.17 -11.81 4.64
C GLY A 192 -5.30 -12.80 5.79
N PRO A 193 -4.84 -14.05 5.61
CA PRO A 193 -4.80 -15.03 6.68
C PRO A 193 -3.73 -14.66 7.73
N PRO A 194 -3.87 -15.11 8.99
CA PRO A 194 -2.91 -14.77 10.05
C PRO A 194 -1.47 -15.19 9.74
N ALA A 195 -1.28 -16.25 8.96
CA ALA A 195 0.04 -16.70 8.54
C ALA A 195 0.73 -15.71 7.58
N LEU A 196 -0.03 -15.07 6.67
CA LEU A 196 0.48 -14.01 5.80
C LEU A 196 0.95 -12.82 6.64
N ILE A 197 0.09 -12.37 7.56
CA ILE A 197 0.36 -11.19 8.39
C ILE A 197 1.54 -11.45 9.34
N ALA A 198 1.65 -12.65 9.91
CA ALA A 198 2.80 -13.03 10.71
C ALA A 198 4.11 -12.99 9.92
N ASP A 199 4.11 -13.47 8.67
CA ASP A 199 5.28 -13.43 7.78
C ASP A 199 5.67 -11.98 7.42
N LEU A 200 4.70 -11.08 7.20
CA LEU A 200 4.96 -9.67 6.92
C LEU A 200 5.59 -8.97 8.13
N LEU A 201 5.01 -9.16 9.32
CA LEU A 201 5.52 -8.60 10.58
C LEU A 201 6.91 -9.13 10.96
N ALA A 202 7.29 -10.30 10.46
CA ALA A 202 8.60 -10.92 10.71
C ALA A 202 9.64 -10.62 9.63
N ASP A 203 9.31 -9.92 8.53
CA ASP A 203 10.28 -9.57 7.49
C ASP A 203 11.10 -8.34 7.90
N ASP A 204 12.35 -8.55 8.29
CA ASP A 204 13.28 -7.48 8.71
C ASP A 204 13.61 -6.45 7.61
N GLY A 205 13.18 -6.65 6.36
CA GLY A 205 13.29 -5.64 5.32
C GLY A 205 12.00 -4.86 5.07
N LEU A 206 10.89 -5.24 5.70
CA LEU A 206 9.65 -4.48 5.71
C LEU A 206 9.49 -3.78 7.05
N ASP A 207 9.01 -2.54 7.02
CA ASP A 207 8.56 -1.84 8.21
C ASP A 207 7.09 -2.12 8.48
N ALA A 208 6.81 -3.38 8.82
CA ALA A 208 5.46 -3.88 9.04
C ALA A 208 5.04 -3.75 10.51
N VAL A 209 3.86 -3.19 10.75
CA VAL A 209 3.34 -2.91 12.09
C VAL A 209 1.86 -3.25 12.22
N ARG A 210 1.43 -3.53 13.45
CA ARG A 210 0.01 -3.49 13.80
C ARG A 210 -0.35 -2.08 14.23
N HIS A 211 -1.34 -1.51 13.57
CA HIS A 211 -1.84 -0.17 13.84
C HIS A 211 -3.33 -0.09 13.51
N PRO A 212 -4.10 0.85 14.08
CA PRO A 212 -5.50 1.02 13.71
C PRO A 212 -5.73 1.15 12.21
N SER A 213 -6.84 0.59 11.76
CA SER A 213 -7.33 0.61 10.38
C SER A 213 -7.97 1.97 10.06
N ILE A 214 -8.27 2.22 8.79
CA ILE A 214 -9.01 3.41 8.33
C ILE A 214 -10.38 3.48 9.00
N ALA A 215 -11.18 2.41 8.96
CA ALA A 215 -12.50 2.37 9.58
C ALA A 215 -12.44 2.53 11.10
N GLU A 216 -11.41 2.01 11.77
CA GLU A 216 -11.25 2.15 13.23
C GLU A 216 -11.01 3.59 13.67
N VAL A 217 -10.41 4.43 12.82
CA VAL A 217 -10.08 5.83 13.14
C VAL A 217 -10.96 6.85 12.44
N GLN A 218 -11.90 6.41 11.62
CA GLN A 218 -12.75 7.30 10.84
C GLN A 218 -13.50 8.29 11.76
N GLY A 219 -13.38 9.58 11.45
CA GLY A 219 -13.99 10.66 12.25
C GLY A 219 -13.21 11.09 13.48
N ASN A 220 -12.10 10.42 13.82
CA ASN A 220 -11.21 10.85 14.90
C ASN A 220 -10.17 11.87 14.39
N PRO A 221 -9.78 12.85 15.22
CA PRO A 221 -8.73 13.78 14.84
C PRO A 221 -7.37 13.07 14.77
N ALA A 222 -6.55 13.49 13.81
CA ALA A 222 -5.16 13.06 13.71
C ALA A 222 -4.34 13.71 14.83
N GLN A 223 -4.05 12.94 15.88
CA GLN A 223 -3.37 13.43 17.07
C GLN A 223 -2.52 12.35 17.74
N TRP A 224 -1.51 12.82 18.47
CA TRP A 224 -0.74 12.00 19.40
C TRP A 224 -1.50 11.84 20.71
N ARG A 225 -1.51 10.63 21.25
CA ARG A 225 -1.92 10.38 22.62
C ARG A 225 -0.87 10.99 23.55
N GLU A 226 -1.28 11.94 24.37
CA GLU A 226 -0.44 12.44 25.46
C GLU A 226 -0.37 11.37 26.56
N ARG A 227 0.85 10.96 26.91
CA ARG A 227 1.03 10.06 28.05
C ARG A 227 0.84 10.88 29.33
N ALA A 228 0.05 10.35 30.27
CA ALA A 228 0.02 10.91 31.61
C ALA A 228 1.41 10.71 32.23
N ASN A 229 2.08 11.82 32.58
CA ASN A 229 3.32 11.82 33.36
C ASN A 229 3.14 11.14 34.72
#